data_AF-A0A969MRK9-F1
#
_entry.id   AF-A0A969MRK9-F1
#
_cell.length_a   1.000
_cell.length_b   1.000
_cell.length_c   1.000
_cell.angle_alpha   90.00
_cell.angle_beta   90.00
_cell.angle_gamma   90.00
#
_symmetry.space_group_name_H-M   'P 1'
#
loop_
_entity.id
_entity.type
_entity.pdbx_description
1 polymer ?
#
loop_
_entity_poly.entity_id
_entity_poly.type
_entity_poly.pdbx_seq_one_letter_code
_entity_poly.pdbx_strand_id
1 'polypeptide(L)'
;MLRKDEQSIELDLIDYSKPEVVISNSDINNQEINGHKELIYFDSNILCCPYCGDKDFIKAGKSRVKKKQNYRCKKCKTDFIDPKSRELCRRSSPKTSRDKYFNPNILCCPECGTTEVRKRGIYADKEQQYQCKNNNCQRIFIDPKLRKIKKITGIKCRFCHSENCVKGGFVKSCSKQGYICKDCGRKFDPDAKVDTLPKLSLSDDVWDALTLGVKAPKTLGTRKLNFSPICQPWLKALAKKFIRFRAVNSKYNTISGCLKALRKFSRYLNEFYPEVNGMSDINRELIVDYVIYLNSDLKPNTINDYVSKLKSFFEIGSRNNWFNSHLAPNRVNS
;
A
#
# COMPACT_ATOMS: atom_id res chain seq x y z
N MET A 1 -49.65 32.28 46.11
CA MET A 1 -48.45 32.33 46.97
C MET A 1 -47.40 31.45 46.30
N LEU A 2 -46.40 32.03 45.60
CA LEU A 2 -45.03 32.26 46.11
C LEU A 2 -44.31 30.92 46.38
N ARG A 3 -43.16 30.53 45.81
CA ARG A 3 -42.01 31.24 45.20
C ARG A 3 -41.04 30.23 44.51
N LYS A 4 -40.33 30.73 43.47
CA LYS A 4 -38.87 30.63 43.13
C LYS A 4 -38.22 29.25 42.88
N ASP A 5 -37.18 29.05 42.05
CA ASP A 5 -36.04 29.88 41.54
C ASP A 5 -35.80 29.57 40.03
N GLU A 6 -35.59 30.52 39.10
CA GLU A 6 -34.36 31.26 38.72
C GLU A 6 -33.11 30.42 38.39
N GLN A 7 -32.72 30.33 37.11
CA GLN A 7 -31.51 30.97 36.54
C GLN A 7 -31.22 30.60 35.07
N SER A 8 -30.74 31.59 34.35
CA SER A 8 -30.49 31.72 32.90
C SER A 8 -29.01 31.96 32.62
N ILE A 9 -28.43 31.36 31.57
CA ILE A 9 -27.10 31.70 30.97
C ILE A 9 -27.18 31.32 29.47
N GLU A 10 -27.36 32.26 28.53
CA GLU A 10 -26.40 33.14 27.83
C GLU A 10 -25.92 32.52 26.49
N LEU A 11 -26.35 33.15 25.39
CA LEU A 11 -26.14 32.78 23.98
C LEU A 11 -25.25 33.87 23.36
N ASP A 12 -23.96 33.58 23.20
CA ASP A 12 -23.04 34.48 22.50
C ASP A 12 -22.95 34.13 21.01
N LEU A 13 -23.45 35.07 20.21
CA LEU A 13 -23.23 35.24 18.78
C LEU A 13 -21.85 35.88 18.56
N ILE A 14 -20.96 35.27 17.77
CA ILE A 14 -19.87 36.01 17.12
C ILE A 14 -19.75 35.63 15.63
N ASP A 15 -19.80 36.71 14.86
CA ASP A 15 -19.71 36.96 13.43
C ASP A 15 -18.34 36.60 12.82
N TYR A 16 -18.35 35.96 11.65
CA TYR A 16 -17.14 35.70 10.83
C TYR A 16 -17.23 36.46 9.50
N SER A 17 -16.87 37.73 9.56
CA SER A 17 -16.52 38.53 8.39
C SER A 17 -15.07 38.26 7.96
N LYS A 18 -14.90 37.93 6.67
CA LYS A 18 -13.66 37.79 5.89
C LYS A 18 -12.72 39.02 6.01
N PRO A 19 -11.41 38.87 5.71
CA PRO A 19 -10.97 39.26 4.36
C PRO A 19 -9.95 38.31 3.69
N GLU A 20 -10.05 38.27 2.36
CA GLU A 20 -9.07 37.74 1.40
C GLU A 20 -7.83 38.64 1.35
N VAL A 21 -6.63 38.05 1.24
CA VAL A 21 -5.43 38.76 0.80
C VAL A 21 -4.82 38.02 -0.39
N VAL A 22 -4.95 38.67 -1.55
CA VAL A 22 -4.26 38.44 -2.80
C VAL A 22 -2.94 39.21 -2.76
N ILE A 23 -1.79 38.58 -3.02
CA ILE A 23 -0.60 39.28 -3.55
C ILE A 23 0.10 38.41 -4.61
N SER A 24 0.49 39.12 -5.67
CA SER A 24 0.86 38.77 -7.04
C SER A 24 2.32 38.39 -7.27
N ASN A 25 2.57 37.72 -8.41
CA ASN A 25 3.89 37.52 -9.02
C ASN A 25 4.29 38.74 -9.88
N SER A 26 5.29 39.49 -9.46
CA SER A 26 6.25 40.31 -10.26
C SER A 26 7.27 40.84 -9.22
N ASP A 27 8.60 40.90 -9.39
CA ASP A 27 9.42 41.22 -10.53
C ASP A 27 10.84 40.63 -10.37
N ILE A 28 11.44 40.37 -11.52
CA ILE A 28 12.85 40.06 -11.72
C ILE A 28 13.67 41.34 -11.47
N ASN A 29 14.74 41.27 -10.66
CA ASN A 29 15.99 41.93 -11.03
C ASN A 29 17.20 41.35 -10.31
N ASN A 30 18.20 41.02 -11.13
CA ASN A 30 19.57 40.66 -10.75
C ASN A 30 20.25 41.83 -10.04
N GLN A 31 20.95 41.56 -8.94
CA GLN A 31 22.21 42.23 -8.65
C GLN A 31 23.17 41.26 -7.96
N GLU A 32 24.36 41.24 -8.53
CA GLU A 32 25.44 40.30 -8.33
C GLU A 32 26.37 40.79 -7.20
N ILE A 33 27.14 39.84 -6.61
CA ILE A 33 28.43 40.06 -5.93
C ILE A 33 28.37 40.47 -4.42
N ASN A 34 28.46 39.49 -3.51
CA ASN A 34 29.70 39.16 -2.77
C ASN A 34 29.47 38.21 -1.59
N GLY A 35 30.29 37.16 -1.54
CA GLY A 35 30.76 36.45 -0.34
C GLY A 35 29.86 36.35 0.88
N HIS A 36 29.00 35.34 0.92
CA HIS A 36 28.84 34.40 2.05
C HIS A 36 27.75 33.40 1.63
N LYS A 37 28.12 32.15 1.34
CA LYS A 37 27.13 31.07 1.21
C LYS A 37 26.47 30.89 2.56
N GLU A 38 25.30 31.49 2.75
CA GLU A 38 24.42 31.14 3.86
C GLU A 38 24.11 29.65 3.79
N LEU A 39 24.63 28.94 4.79
CA LEU A 39 24.32 27.55 5.08
C LEU A 39 22.84 27.49 5.51
N ILE A 40 21.94 27.18 4.59
CA ILE A 40 20.56 26.84 4.94
C ILE A 40 20.58 25.42 5.54
N TYR A 41 20.68 25.37 6.87
CA TYR A 41 20.51 24.16 7.68
C TYR A 41 19.06 23.66 7.55
N PHE A 42 18.85 22.52 6.89
CA PHE A 42 17.55 21.84 6.88
C PHE A 42 17.49 20.74 7.94
N ASP A 43 16.35 20.76 8.62
CA ASP A 43 16.00 20.05 9.84
C ASP A 43 16.32 18.53 9.84
N SER A 44 17.09 18.14 10.86
CA SER A 44 17.72 16.83 11.01
C SER A 44 16.74 15.82 11.62
N ASN A 45 15.59 15.56 11.00
CA ASN A 45 14.60 14.62 11.57
C ASN A 45 13.81 13.80 10.56
N ILE A 46 14.08 13.95 9.27
CA ILE A 46 13.25 13.35 8.22
C ILE A 46 13.71 11.93 7.93
N LEU A 47 12.92 10.95 8.39
CA LEU A 47 13.02 9.57 7.95
C LEU A 47 12.76 9.53 6.44
N CYS A 48 13.67 8.96 5.66
CA CYS A 48 13.53 8.75 4.22
C CYS A 48 14.01 7.34 3.86
N CYS A 49 13.56 6.82 2.72
CA CYS A 49 13.94 5.50 2.29
C CYS A 49 15.41 5.46 1.86
N PRO A 50 16.19 4.50 2.36
CA PRO A 50 17.62 4.44 2.10
C PRO A 50 17.98 3.98 0.68
N TYR A 51 16.98 3.58 -0.11
CA TYR A 51 17.17 3.10 -1.47
C TYR A 51 16.79 4.14 -2.53
N CYS A 52 15.76 4.93 -2.26
CA CYS A 52 15.18 5.87 -3.22
C CYS A 52 15.36 7.34 -2.82
N GLY A 53 15.80 7.63 -1.58
CA GLY A 53 15.85 8.96 -0.99
C GLY A 53 14.47 9.57 -0.71
N ASP A 54 13.39 8.83 -1.02
CA ASP A 54 12.03 9.32 -0.93
C ASP A 54 11.54 9.38 0.52
N LYS A 55 10.82 10.45 0.84
CA LYS A 55 10.18 10.66 2.15
C LYS A 55 8.86 9.88 2.27
N ASP A 56 8.34 9.38 1.15
CA ASP A 56 7.11 8.61 1.12
C ASP A 56 7.34 7.11 1.33
N PHE A 57 6.91 6.61 2.49
CA PHE A 57 6.93 5.19 2.84
C PHE A 57 5.80 4.83 3.82
N ILE A 58 5.51 3.53 3.93
CA ILE A 58 4.48 3.00 4.85
C ILE A 58 5.11 2.04 5.86
N LYS A 59 4.57 1.95 7.08
CA LYS A 59 4.98 0.92 8.07
C LYS A 59 4.63 -0.47 7.54
N ALA A 60 5.61 -1.37 7.50
CA ALA A 60 5.54 -2.71 6.92
C ALA A 60 5.76 -3.82 7.97
N GLY A 61 5.16 -3.66 9.15
CA GLY A 61 5.31 -4.60 10.26
C GLY A 61 6.69 -4.58 10.92
N LYS A 62 6.98 -5.54 11.80
CA LYS A 62 8.29 -5.68 12.45
C LYS A 62 9.09 -6.84 11.85
N SER A 63 10.40 -6.67 11.70
CA SER A 63 11.32 -7.74 11.35
C SER A 63 11.26 -8.85 12.39
N ARG A 64 10.99 -10.10 11.98
CA ARG A 64 10.93 -11.25 12.91
C ARG A 64 12.26 -11.52 13.61
N VAL A 65 13.38 -11.26 12.93
CA VAL A 65 14.73 -11.54 13.42
C VAL A 65 15.23 -10.42 14.34
N LYS A 66 15.10 -9.16 13.90
CA LYS A 66 15.65 -8.01 14.64
C LYS A 66 14.62 -7.37 15.59
N LYS A 67 13.34 -7.78 15.55
CA LYS A 67 12.18 -7.15 16.22
C LYS A 67 11.99 -5.64 15.93
N LYS A 68 12.71 -5.08 14.95
CA LYS A 68 12.69 -3.66 14.55
C LYS A 68 11.58 -3.35 13.56
N GLN A 69 11.11 -2.11 13.56
CA GLN A 69 10.09 -1.64 12.63
C GLN A 69 10.62 -1.63 11.18
N ASN A 70 9.90 -2.30 10.29
CA ASN A 70 10.12 -2.22 8.84
C ASN A 70 9.21 -1.14 8.25
N TYR A 71 9.69 -0.52 7.18
CA TYR A 71 8.98 0.43 6.32
C TYR A 71 9.12 -0.01 4.86
N ARG A 72 8.20 0.41 3.99
CA ARG A 72 8.23 0.17 2.53
C ARG A 72 8.16 1.49 1.78
N CYS A 73 9.17 1.82 0.96
CA CYS A 73 9.16 3.03 0.10
C CYS A 73 7.98 2.97 -0.87
N LYS A 74 7.18 4.03 -0.96
CA LYS A 74 6.08 4.10 -1.93
C LYS A 74 6.61 4.24 -3.35
N LYS A 75 7.78 4.86 -3.56
CA LYS A 75 8.43 5.00 -4.88
C LYS A 75 9.13 3.73 -5.34
N CYS A 76 10.20 3.29 -4.67
CA CYS A 76 10.97 2.10 -5.10
C CYS A 76 10.45 0.76 -4.55
N LYS A 77 9.35 0.75 -3.78
CA LYS A 77 8.71 -0.46 -3.23
C LYS A 77 9.62 -1.35 -2.38
N THR A 78 10.78 -0.85 -1.97
CA THR A 78 11.79 -1.60 -1.21
C THR A 78 11.54 -1.45 0.29
N ASP A 79 11.67 -2.57 1.01
CA ASP A 79 11.54 -2.59 2.46
C ASP A 79 12.86 -2.17 3.13
N PHE A 80 12.76 -1.37 4.19
CA PHE A 80 13.89 -0.90 4.99
C PHE A 80 13.53 -0.79 6.47
N ILE A 81 14.53 -0.74 7.35
CA ILE A 81 14.32 -0.60 8.80
C ILE A 81 14.59 0.84 9.20
N ASP A 82 13.89 1.34 10.23
CA ASP A 82 14.17 2.66 10.81
C ASP A 82 15.67 2.83 11.12
N PRO A 83 16.37 3.82 10.54
CA PRO A 83 17.72 4.16 10.93
C PRO A 83 17.82 4.51 12.42
N LYS A 84 16.83 5.21 13.01
CA LYS A 84 16.81 5.56 14.44
C LYS A 84 16.68 4.34 15.36
N SER A 85 16.09 3.24 14.88
CA SER A 85 16.01 1.99 15.64
C SER A 85 17.32 1.17 15.66
N ARG A 86 18.41 1.68 15.05
CA ARG A 86 19.72 0.99 15.05
C ARG A 86 20.49 1.07 16.37
N GLU A 87 20.09 1.91 17.32
CA GLU A 87 20.89 2.30 18.49
C GLU A 87 20.98 1.35 19.69
N LEU A 88 20.43 0.13 19.66
CA LEU A 88 20.47 -0.78 20.82
C LEU A 88 21.33 -2.05 20.66
N CYS A 89 22.41 -2.00 19.89
CA CYS A 89 23.52 -2.95 20.06
C CYS A 89 24.62 -2.27 20.90
N ARG A 90 24.74 -2.71 22.16
CA ARG A 90 25.51 -2.13 23.26
C ARG A 90 27.02 -1.97 22.98
N ARG A 91 27.55 -0.82 23.45
CA ARG A 91 28.86 -0.53 24.10
C ARG A 91 30.12 -1.01 23.33
N SER A 92 31.07 -0.17 22.92
CA SER A 92 31.71 0.96 23.61
C SER A 92 32.42 1.84 22.57
N SER A 93 32.14 3.14 22.51
CA SER A 93 33.06 4.19 22.02
C SER A 93 32.46 5.58 22.31
N PRO A 94 33.30 6.62 22.50
CA PRO A 94 32.89 7.88 23.12
C PRO A 94 31.94 8.66 22.22
N LYS A 95 30.95 9.28 22.87
CA LYS A 95 30.04 10.25 22.29
C LYS A 95 30.83 11.48 21.84
N THR A 96 31.04 11.65 20.55
CA THR A 96 31.35 12.97 19.97
C THR A 96 30.36 13.28 18.84
N SER A 97 29.52 14.26 19.15
CA SER A 97 28.75 15.16 18.28
C SER A 97 27.89 14.59 17.15
N ARG A 98 26.57 14.74 17.36
CA ARG A 98 25.52 15.07 16.37
C ARG A 98 25.14 13.94 15.40
N ASP A 99 24.06 13.24 15.74
CA ASP A 99 22.90 13.01 14.87
C ASP A 99 23.22 12.94 13.36
N LYS A 100 23.77 11.81 12.92
CA LYS A 100 24.05 11.52 11.52
C LYS A 100 22.75 11.12 10.80
N TYR A 101 22.00 12.11 10.31
CA TYR A 101 20.84 11.88 9.44
C TYR A 101 21.24 11.57 8.00
N PHE A 102 20.38 10.79 7.34
CA PHE A 102 20.54 10.26 5.99
C PHE A 102 20.52 11.39 4.95
N ASN A 103 21.68 11.82 4.46
CA ASN A 103 21.75 12.69 3.29
C ASN A 103 21.51 11.84 2.03
N PRO A 104 20.46 12.09 1.24
CA PRO A 104 20.16 11.32 0.04
C PRO A 104 21.27 11.38 -0.99
N ASN A 105 22.23 12.31 -0.93
CA ASN A 105 23.36 12.41 -1.85
C ASN A 105 24.62 11.68 -1.38
N ILE A 106 24.61 11.12 -0.17
CA ILE A 106 25.77 10.44 0.40
C ILE A 106 25.55 8.93 0.35
N LEU A 107 26.47 8.23 -0.30
CA LEU A 107 26.46 6.77 -0.34
C LEU A 107 26.71 6.21 1.06
N CYS A 108 25.74 5.46 1.58
CA CYS A 108 25.84 4.85 2.90
C CYS A 108 25.51 3.35 2.85
N CYS A 109 26.07 2.60 3.80
CA CYS A 109 25.78 1.18 3.94
C CYS A 109 24.30 0.95 4.27
N PRO A 110 23.55 0.15 3.49
CA PRO A 110 22.12 -0.08 3.74
C PRO A 110 21.86 -0.88 5.02
N GLU A 111 22.87 -1.51 5.62
CA GLU A 111 22.72 -2.32 6.83
C GLU A 111 23.07 -1.63 8.15
N CYS A 112 24.06 -0.75 8.17
CA CYS A 112 24.43 0.00 9.37
C CYS A 112 24.26 1.51 9.23
N GLY A 113 24.16 2.04 8.01
CA GLY A 113 23.95 3.47 7.76
C GLY A 113 25.24 4.29 7.76
N THR A 114 26.40 3.67 8.00
CA THR A 114 27.67 4.40 7.91
C THR A 114 27.91 4.91 6.49
N THR A 115 28.44 6.11 6.39
CA THR A 115 28.94 6.70 5.14
C THR A 115 30.36 6.25 4.84
N GLU A 116 31.02 5.60 5.80
CA GLU A 116 32.35 5.02 5.64
C GLU A 116 32.28 3.72 4.83
N VAL A 117 32.33 3.88 3.51
CA VAL A 117 32.24 2.79 2.55
C VAL A 117 33.43 2.88 1.59
N ARG A 118 33.94 1.73 1.13
CA ARG A 118 35.00 1.65 0.12
C ARG A 118 34.49 0.98 -1.14
N LYS A 119 35.02 1.36 -2.30
CA LYS A 119 34.85 0.58 -3.53
C LYS A 119 35.59 -0.76 -3.35
N ARG A 120 34.93 -1.87 -3.69
CA ARG A 120 35.51 -3.23 -3.54
C ARG A 120 35.75 -3.92 -4.89
N GLY A 121 34.99 -3.58 -5.91
CA GLY A 121 35.07 -4.22 -7.23
C GLY A 121 33.87 -3.85 -8.09
N ILE A 122 33.69 -4.52 -9.23
CA ILE A 122 32.57 -4.30 -10.15
C ILE A 122 31.90 -5.66 -10.40
N TYR A 123 30.56 -5.74 -10.34
CA TYR A 123 29.81 -6.94 -10.73
C TYR A 123 29.92 -7.20 -12.24
N ALA A 124 29.59 -8.42 -12.68
CA ALA A 124 29.62 -8.80 -14.10
C ALA A 124 28.70 -7.94 -14.99
N ASP A 125 27.65 -7.35 -14.41
CA ASP A 125 26.75 -6.40 -15.08
C ASP A 125 27.23 -4.94 -15.05
N LYS A 126 28.52 -4.73 -14.75
CA LYS A 126 29.20 -3.44 -14.67
C LYS A 126 28.72 -2.55 -13.50
N GLU A 127 28.01 -3.10 -12.51
CA GLU A 127 27.58 -2.35 -11.32
C GLU A 127 28.70 -2.27 -10.26
N GLN A 128 29.01 -1.06 -9.77
CA GLN A 128 30.05 -0.83 -8.77
C GLN A 128 29.65 -1.44 -7.41
N GLN A 129 30.55 -2.26 -6.85
CA GLN A 129 30.44 -2.80 -5.50
C GLN A 129 31.07 -1.86 -4.48
N TYR A 130 30.38 -1.71 -3.36
CA TYR A 130 30.84 -0.99 -2.19
C TYR A 130 30.85 -1.94 -1.00
N GLN A 131 31.85 -1.79 -0.15
CA GLN A 131 31.96 -2.50 1.12
C GLN A 131 31.92 -1.50 2.26
N CYS A 132 31.10 -1.78 3.26
CA CYS A 132 31.08 -1.06 4.51
C CYS A 132 32.44 -1.19 5.23
N LYS A 133 33.05 -0.08 5.64
CA LYS A 133 34.30 -0.07 6.43
C LYS A 133 34.07 -0.30 7.92
N ASN A 134 32.82 -0.24 8.40
CA ASN A 134 32.52 -0.56 9.79
C ASN A 134 32.82 -2.05 10.04
N ASN A 135 33.75 -2.32 10.96
CA ASN A 135 34.23 -3.65 11.32
C ASN A 135 33.10 -4.61 11.72
N ASN A 136 32.01 -4.09 12.30
CA ASN A 136 30.87 -4.90 12.74
C ASN A 136 29.83 -5.14 11.65
N CYS A 137 30.01 -4.59 10.45
CA CYS A 137 29.07 -4.74 9.34
C CYS A 137 29.72 -5.37 8.12
N GLN A 138 30.83 -4.82 7.63
CA GLN A 138 31.60 -5.27 6.46
C GLN A 138 30.79 -5.63 5.19
N ARG A 139 29.51 -5.25 5.14
CA ARG A 139 28.55 -5.64 4.11
C ARG A 139 28.97 -5.12 2.75
N ILE A 140 28.83 -5.98 1.75
CA ILE A 140 28.96 -5.63 0.34
C ILE A 140 27.58 -5.26 -0.22
N PHE A 141 27.50 -4.17 -0.97
CA PHE A 141 26.27 -3.68 -1.59
C PHE A 141 26.60 -2.88 -2.87
N ILE A 142 25.57 -2.62 -3.67
CA ILE A 142 25.63 -1.73 -4.84
C ILE A 142 24.95 -0.43 -4.43
N ASP A 143 25.32 0.69 -5.05
CA ASP A 143 24.59 1.95 -4.85
C ASP A 143 23.08 1.69 -5.00
N PRO A 144 22.32 1.84 -3.91
CA PRO A 144 20.89 1.61 -3.90
C PRO A 144 20.13 2.39 -4.99
N LYS A 145 20.64 3.56 -5.37
CA LYS A 145 20.05 4.42 -6.41
C LYS A 145 20.23 3.86 -7.82
N LEU A 146 21.32 3.13 -8.05
CA LEU A 146 21.67 2.59 -9.37
C LEU A 146 21.06 1.21 -9.61
N ARG A 147 20.38 0.64 -8.61
CA ARG A 147 19.77 -0.69 -8.71
C ARG A 147 18.64 -0.68 -9.74
N LYS A 148 18.92 -1.15 -10.95
CA LYS A 148 17.90 -1.34 -11.98
C LYS A 148 16.93 -2.44 -11.54
N ILE A 149 15.66 -2.10 -11.32
CA ILE A 149 14.60 -3.09 -11.09
C ILE A 149 14.35 -3.79 -12.44
N LYS A 150 14.98 -4.94 -12.68
CA LYS A 150 14.74 -5.74 -13.89
C LYS A 150 13.25 -6.14 -13.92
N LYS A 151 12.49 -5.59 -14.88
CA LYS A 151 11.14 -6.05 -15.22
C LYS A 151 11.25 -7.50 -15.68
N ILE A 152 10.44 -8.38 -15.09
CA ILE A 152 10.40 -9.79 -15.47
C ILE A 152 9.46 -9.88 -16.67
N THR A 153 9.97 -10.26 -17.84
CA THR A 153 9.19 -10.47 -19.06
C THR A 153 8.86 -11.95 -19.22
N GLY A 154 7.70 -12.26 -19.82
CA GLY A 154 7.32 -13.63 -20.18
C GLY A 154 6.74 -14.51 -19.05
N ILE A 155 6.68 -14.04 -17.80
CA ILE A 155 6.13 -14.83 -16.68
C ILE A 155 4.71 -14.38 -16.34
N LYS A 156 3.75 -15.28 -16.59
CA LYS A 156 2.34 -15.11 -16.22
C LYS A 156 2.01 -15.95 -14.99
N CYS A 157 1.16 -15.42 -14.13
CA CYS A 157 0.69 -16.18 -12.98
C CYS A 157 -0.16 -17.37 -13.43
N ARG A 158 0.23 -18.59 -13.11
CA ARG A 158 -0.57 -19.81 -13.42
C ARG A 158 -2.00 -19.80 -12.89
N PHE A 159 -2.27 -19.03 -11.83
CA PHE A 159 -3.60 -18.96 -11.20
C PHE A 159 -4.49 -17.86 -11.77
N CYS A 160 -3.90 -16.73 -12.18
CA CYS A 160 -4.67 -15.57 -12.60
C CYS A 160 -4.34 -15.01 -13.98
N HIS A 161 -3.30 -15.53 -14.59
CA HIS A 161 -2.75 -15.21 -15.90
C HIS A 161 -2.27 -13.75 -16.02
N SER A 162 -2.21 -13.03 -14.89
CA SER A 162 -1.61 -11.71 -14.81
C SER A 162 -0.11 -11.76 -15.08
N GLU A 163 0.36 -10.78 -15.84
CA GLU A 163 1.76 -10.49 -16.12
C GLU A 163 2.45 -9.69 -14.99
N ASN A 164 1.68 -9.20 -14.02
CA ASN A 164 2.19 -8.41 -12.90
C ASN A 164 2.82 -9.31 -11.82
N CYS A 165 3.93 -9.94 -12.16
CA CYS A 165 4.64 -10.89 -11.30
C CYS A 165 6.03 -10.36 -10.89
N VAL A 166 6.45 -10.67 -9.66
CA VAL A 166 7.79 -10.33 -9.12
C VAL A 166 8.50 -11.57 -8.59
N LYS A 167 9.84 -11.55 -8.54
CA LYS A 167 10.62 -12.63 -7.90
C LYS A 167 10.25 -12.74 -6.42
N GLY A 168 9.93 -13.96 -5.99
CA GLY A 168 9.43 -14.30 -4.65
C GLY A 168 10.43 -14.98 -3.73
N GLY A 169 11.70 -15.01 -4.12
CA GLY A 169 12.73 -15.88 -3.53
C GLY A 169 12.73 -17.28 -4.14
N PHE A 170 13.54 -18.18 -3.59
CA PHE A 170 13.64 -19.56 -4.07
C PHE A 170 12.61 -20.47 -3.40
N VAL A 171 12.06 -21.41 -4.16
CA VAL A 171 11.15 -22.45 -3.66
C VAL A 171 11.99 -23.48 -2.90
N LYS A 172 11.66 -23.73 -1.63
CA LYS A 172 12.47 -24.58 -0.75
C LYS A 172 12.61 -26.02 -1.23
N SER A 173 11.63 -26.56 -1.95
CA SER A 173 11.59 -27.97 -2.36
C SER A 173 12.41 -28.29 -3.60
N CYS A 174 12.70 -27.30 -4.46
CA CYS A 174 13.38 -27.53 -5.74
C CYS A 174 14.51 -26.53 -6.02
N SER A 175 14.81 -25.61 -5.10
CA SER A 175 15.78 -24.52 -5.28
C SER A 175 15.55 -23.66 -6.53
N LYS A 176 14.39 -23.75 -7.19
CA LYS A 176 14.02 -22.94 -8.35
C LYS A 176 13.54 -21.56 -7.92
N GLN A 177 13.64 -20.59 -8.83
CA GLN A 177 13.13 -19.24 -8.61
C GLN A 177 11.59 -19.28 -8.51
N GLY A 178 11.05 -18.94 -7.34
CA GLY A 178 9.63 -18.72 -7.14
C GLY A 178 9.23 -17.29 -7.49
N TYR A 179 7.96 -17.09 -7.83
CA TYR A 179 7.38 -15.81 -8.20
C TYR A 179 6.16 -15.50 -7.35
N ILE A 180 5.84 -14.21 -7.21
CA ILE A 180 4.64 -13.72 -6.53
C ILE A 180 3.87 -12.86 -7.52
N CYS A 181 2.62 -13.21 -7.76
CA CYS A 181 1.73 -12.35 -8.52
C CYS A 181 1.25 -11.20 -7.64
N LYS A 182 1.36 -9.96 -8.13
CA LYS A 182 0.89 -8.76 -7.43
C LYS A 182 -0.62 -8.58 -7.50
N ASP A 183 -1.27 -9.12 -8.53
CA ASP A 183 -2.73 -9.00 -8.66
C ASP A 183 -3.48 -10.02 -7.80
N CYS A 184 -3.04 -11.28 -7.76
CA CYS A 184 -3.69 -12.29 -6.93
C CYS A 184 -2.97 -12.58 -5.61
N GLY A 185 -1.75 -12.10 -5.40
CA GLY A 185 -0.97 -12.32 -4.17
C GLY A 185 -0.37 -13.72 -4.02
N ARG A 186 -0.63 -14.65 -4.95
CA ARG A 186 -0.13 -16.03 -4.85
C ARG A 186 1.35 -16.13 -5.17
N LYS A 187 2.02 -16.97 -4.39
CA LYS A 187 3.33 -17.49 -4.75
C LYS A 187 3.16 -18.66 -5.70
N PHE A 188 3.99 -18.77 -6.71
CA PHE A 188 3.95 -19.87 -7.67
C PHE A 188 5.34 -20.15 -8.24
N ASP A 189 5.52 -21.40 -8.67
CA ASP A 189 6.60 -21.82 -9.54
C ASP A 189 6.04 -21.84 -10.98
N PRO A 190 6.66 -21.14 -11.95
CA PRO A 190 6.22 -21.13 -13.34
C PRO A 190 6.29 -22.53 -13.98
N ASP A 191 7.19 -23.40 -13.50
CA ASP A 191 7.42 -24.73 -14.07
C ASP A 191 6.62 -25.83 -13.36
N ALA A 192 5.94 -25.52 -12.26
CA ALA A 192 5.17 -26.53 -11.56
C ALA A 192 4.04 -27.05 -12.47
N LYS A 193 3.77 -28.36 -12.42
CA LYS A 193 2.62 -28.96 -13.13
C LYS A 193 1.35 -28.21 -12.73
N VAL A 194 0.54 -27.82 -13.71
CA VAL A 194 -0.72 -27.10 -13.50
C VAL A 194 -1.63 -28.03 -12.69
N ASP A 195 -1.98 -27.62 -11.47
CA ASP A 195 -3.05 -28.28 -10.74
C ASP A 195 -4.29 -28.18 -11.62
N THR A 196 -5.04 -29.28 -11.79
CA THR A 196 -6.29 -29.41 -12.57
C THR A 196 -7.44 -28.59 -11.97
N LEU A 197 -7.16 -27.34 -11.60
CA LEU A 197 -8.14 -26.34 -11.24
C LEU A 197 -8.79 -25.84 -12.54
N PRO A 198 -10.13 -25.82 -12.62
CA PRO A 198 -10.81 -25.30 -13.79
C PRO A 198 -10.36 -23.85 -14.06
N LYS A 199 -10.13 -23.53 -15.33
CA LYS A 199 -9.71 -22.21 -15.76
C LYS A 199 -10.72 -21.16 -15.28
N LEU A 200 -10.26 -20.20 -14.48
CA LEU A 200 -11.09 -19.07 -14.08
C LEU A 200 -11.21 -18.08 -15.24
N SER A 201 -12.43 -17.88 -15.72
CA SER A 201 -12.77 -16.78 -16.63
C SER A 201 -13.04 -15.49 -15.86
N LEU A 202 -12.39 -14.39 -16.25
CA LEU A 202 -12.49 -13.11 -15.53
C LEU A 202 -13.64 -12.24 -15.99
N SER A 203 -14.12 -12.47 -17.21
CA SER A 203 -15.34 -11.85 -17.73
C SER A 203 -16.56 -12.31 -16.94
N ASP A 204 -16.59 -13.58 -16.52
CA ASP A 204 -17.74 -14.19 -15.89
C ASP A 204 -18.06 -13.52 -14.56
N ASP A 205 -19.35 -13.31 -14.30
CA ASP A 205 -19.84 -12.75 -13.04
C ASP A 205 -20.11 -13.83 -11.99
N VAL A 206 -20.06 -15.11 -12.31
CA VAL A 206 -20.26 -16.19 -11.34
C VAL A 206 -19.04 -17.07 -11.31
N TRP A 207 -18.34 -17.09 -10.18
CA TRP A 207 -17.13 -17.90 -9.99
C TRP A 207 -17.40 -19.05 -9.03
N ASP A 208 -16.83 -20.23 -9.30
CA ASP A 208 -16.75 -21.29 -8.29
C ASP A 208 -15.53 -21.04 -7.39
N ALA A 209 -15.72 -21.03 -6.07
CA ALA A 209 -14.63 -20.87 -5.11
C ALA A 209 -13.50 -21.89 -5.29
N LEU A 210 -13.79 -23.08 -5.83
CA LEU A 210 -12.78 -24.08 -6.17
C LEU A 210 -11.80 -23.56 -7.21
N THR A 211 -12.24 -22.81 -8.22
CA THR A 211 -11.34 -22.20 -9.23
C THR A 211 -10.39 -21.17 -8.61
N LEU A 212 -10.79 -20.60 -7.47
CA LEU A 212 -9.94 -19.76 -6.62
C LEU A 212 -9.09 -20.57 -5.64
N GLY A 213 -9.04 -21.90 -5.72
CA GLY A 213 -8.31 -22.74 -4.77
C GLY A 213 -8.84 -22.65 -3.33
N VAL A 214 -10.08 -22.16 -3.15
CA VAL A 214 -10.71 -22.02 -1.83
C VAL A 214 -11.64 -23.19 -1.60
N LYS A 215 -11.37 -23.96 -0.55
CA LYS A 215 -12.26 -25.04 -0.12
C LYS A 215 -13.48 -24.43 0.59
N ALA A 216 -14.66 -24.70 0.04
CA ALA A 216 -15.92 -24.38 0.70
C ALA A 216 -16.31 -25.49 1.70
N PRO A 217 -16.92 -25.14 2.85
CA PRO A 217 -17.53 -26.11 3.75
C PRO A 217 -18.51 -27.03 3.01
N LYS A 218 -18.48 -28.34 3.31
CA LYS A 218 -19.40 -29.33 2.72
C LYS A 218 -20.88 -29.06 3.05
N THR A 219 -21.14 -28.33 4.14
CA THR A 219 -22.48 -27.99 4.62
C THR A 219 -23.17 -26.88 3.82
N LEU A 220 -22.45 -26.20 2.93
CA LEU A 220 -23.02 -25.15 2.10
C LEU A 220 -23.49 -25.73 0.77
N GLY A 221 -24.78 -25.58 0.46
CA GLY A 221 -25.37 -26.05 -0.81
C GLY A 221 -24.83 -25.36 -2.07
N THR A 222 -24.03 -24.30 -1.93
CA THR A 222 -23.39 -23.61 -3.05
C THR A 222 -22.02 -23.03 -2.70
N ARG A 223 -21.08 -23.20 -3.64
CA ARG A 223 -19.70 -22.68 -3.61
C ARG A 223 -19.52 -21.46 -4.52
N LYS A 224 -20.62 -20.92 -5.05
CA LYS A 224 -20.61 -19.87 -6.07
C LYS A 224 -20.47 -18.48 -5.46
N LEU A 225 -19.59 -17.68 -6.05
CA LEU A 225 -19.38 -16.26 -5.77
C LEU A 225 -19.96 -15.47 -6.94
N ASN A 226 -21.11 -14.83 -6.71
CA ASN A 226 -21.85 -14.09 -7.74
C ASN A 226 -21.57 -12.56 -7.68
N PHE A 227 -21.05 -11.97 -8.74
CA PHE A 227 -20.74 -10.55 -8.87
C PHE A 227 -21.81 -9.79 -9.65
N SER A 228 -22.78 -10.47 -10.29
CA SER A 228 -23.85 -9.84 -11.08
C SER A 228 -24.63 -8.76 -10.33
N PRO A 229 -24.93 -8.90 -9.01
CA PRO A 229 -25.64 -7.84 -8.27
C PRO A 229 -24.84 -6.56 -8.02
N ILE A 230 -23.58 -6.47 -8.42
CA ILE A 230 -22.80 -5.23 -8.33
C ILE A 230 -23.06 -4.42 -9.61
N CYS A 231 -23.80 -3.31 -9.49
CA CYS A 231 -24.24 -2.51 -10.64
C CYS A 231 -23.10 -1.71 -11.28
N GLN A 232 -22.25 -1.08 -10.47
CA GLN A 232 -21.20 -0.20 -10.97
C GLN A 232 -20.04 -1.01 -11.59
N PRO A 233 -19.73 -0.85 -12.90
CA PRO A 233 -18.69 -1.64 -13.57
C PRO A 233 -17.31 -1.50 -12.93
N TRP A 234 -16.94 -0.29 -12.52
CA TRP A 234 -15.68 0.01 -11.84
C TRP A 234 -15.56 -0.76 -10.52
N LEU A 235 -16.64 -0.75 -9.71
CA LEU A 235 -16.67 -1.43 -8.41
C LEU A 235 -16.65 -2.94 -8.61
N LYS A 236 -17.36 -3.47 -9.62
CA LYS A 236 -17.37 -4.89 -9.95
C LYS A 236 -15.98 -5.39 -10.32
N ALA A 237 -15.25 -4.65 -11.16
CA ALA A 237 -13.88 -4.99 -11.54
C ALA A 237 -12.94 -5.03 -10.31
N LEU A 238 -13.04 -4.03 -9.43
CA LEU A 238 -12.25 -3.97 -8.19
C LEU A 238 -12.66 -5.05 -7.19
N ALA A 239 -13.96 -5.36 -7.05
CA ALA A 239 -14.47 -6.42 -6.20
C ALA A 239 -13.95 -7.79 -6.64
N LYS A 240 -14.01 -8.08 -7.96
CA LYS A 240 -13.40 -9.27 -8.55
C LYS A 240 -11.90 -9.35 -8.21
N LYS A 241 -11.16 -8.25 -8.38
CA LYS A 241 -9.73 -8.19 -8.03
C LYS A 241 -9.47 -8.45 -6.54
N PHE A 242 -10.26 -7.83 -5.66
CA PHE A 242 -10.18 -7.99 -4.21
C PHE A 242 -10.44 -9.41 -3.74
N ILE A 243 -11.51 -10.05 -4.23
CA ILE A 243 -11.87 -11.41 -3.82
C ILE A 243 -10.76 -12.40 -4.23
N ARG A 244 -10.16 -12.24 -5.41
CA ARG A 244 -9.02 -13.08 -5.84
C ARG A 244 -7.81 -12.93 -4.94
N PHE A 245 -7.48 -11.68 -4.59
CA PHE A 245 -6.37 -11.39 -3.69
C PHE A 245 -6.61 -12.01 -2.30
N ARG A 246 -7.81 -11.89 -1.76
CA ARG A 246 -8.16 -12.48 -0.46
C ARG A 246 -8.19 -13.99 -0.46
N ALA A 247 -8.63 -14.61 -1.56
CA ALA A 247 -8.78 -16.05 -1.69
C ALA A 247 -7.50 -16.84 -1.37
N VAL A 248 -6.31 -16.22 -1.50
CA VAL A 248 -5.03 -16.87 -1.17
C VAL A 248 -4.93 -17.27 0.30
N ASN A 249 -5.45 -16.44 1.21
CA ASN A 249 -5.25 -16.58 2.65
C ASN A 249 -6.58 -16.56 3.43
N SER A 250 -7.71 -16.66 2.74
CA SER A 250 -9.04 -16.54 3.35
C SER A 250 -9.88 -17.78 3.13
N LYS A 251 -10.67 -18.14 4.13
CA LYS A 251 -11.69 -19.20 4.01
C LYS A 251 -12.87 -18.71 3.17
N TYR A 252 -13.65 -19.65 2.64
CA TYR A 252 -14.85 -19.35 1.83
C TYR A 252 -15.80 -18.36 2.52
N ASN A 253 -16.14 -18.57 3.79
CA ASN A 253 -17.07 -17.70 4.52
C ASN A 253 -16.58 -16.25 4.59
N THR A 254 -15.27 -16.04 4.69
CA THR A 254 -14.67 -14.70 4.73
C THR A 254 -14.83 -13.99 3.38
N ILE A 255 -14.48 -14.65 2.28
CA ILE A 255 -14.60 -14.04 0.94
C ILE A 255 -16.06 -13.86 0.52
N SER A 256 -16.93 -14.81 0.88
CA SER A 256 -18.38 -14.69 0.66
C SER A 256 -18.96 -13.52 1.45
N GLY A 257 -18.57 -13.34 2.71
CA GLY A 257 -18.94 -12.18 3.51
C GLY A 257 -18.43 -10.87 2.92
N CYS A 258 -17.19 -10.81 2.44
CA CYS A 258 -16.66 -9.63 1.74
C CYS A 258 -17.51 -9.28 0.50
N LEU A 259 -17.89 -10.28 -0.29
CA LEU A 259 -18.73 -10.08 -1.46
C LEU A 259 -20.14 -9.59 -1.09
N LYS A 260 -20.74 -10.11 0.00
CA LYS A 260 -22.02 -9.61 0.52
C LYS A 260 -21.95 -8.13 0.91
N ALA A 261 -20.90 -7.74 1.65
CA ALA A 261 -20.70 -6.34 2.03
C ALA A 261 -20.54 -5.43 0.80
N LEU A 262 -19.79 -5.87 -0.22
CA LEU A 262 -19.61 -5.10 -1.46
C LEU A 262 -20.89 -4.98 -2.29
N ARG A 263 -21.73 -6.03 -2.34
CA ARG A 263 -23.05 -5.95 -2.97
C ARG A 263 -23.98 -4.97 -2.24
N LYS A 264 -23.97 -4.97 -0.90
CA LYS A 264 -24.76 -4.03 -0.10
C LYS A 264 -24.32 -2.59 -0.36
N PHE A 265 -23.02 -2.34 -0.42
CA PHE A 265 -22.46 -1.04 -0.77
C PHE A 265 -22.80 -0.62 -2.21
N SER A 266 -22.69 -1.54 -3.17
CA SER A 266 -23.07 -1.29 -4.57
C SER A 266 -24.55 -0.91 -4.72
N ARG A 267 -25.43 -1.58 -3.98
CA ARG A 267 -26.86 -1.25 -3.95
C ARG A 267 -27.09 0.15 -3.40
N TYR A 268 -26.46 0.49 -2.27
CA TYR A 268 -26.53 1.84 -1.70
C TYR A 268 -26.08 2.91 -2.69
N LEU A 269 -24.93 2.72 -3.35
CA LEU A 269 -24.47 3.64 -4.39
C LEU A 269 -25.49 3.77 -5.53
N ASN A 270 -26.09 2.67 -5.96
CA ASN A 270 -27.08 2.68 -7.04
C ASN A 270 -28.38 3.40 -6.64
N GLU A 271 -28.78 3.34 -5.38
CA GLU A 271 -30.01 3.93 -4.86
C GLU A 271 -29.85 5.43 -4.55
N PHE A 272 -28.71 5.85 -3.98
CA PHE A 272 -28.54 7.20 -3.41
C PHE A 272 -27.46 8.06 -4.07
N TYR A 273 -26.49 7.45 -4.78
CA TYR A 273 -25.36 8.15 -5.42
C TYR A 273 -25.07 7.60 -6.83
N PRO A 274 -26.06 7.58 -7.75
CA PRO A 274 -25.89 7.01 -9.09
C PRO A 274 -24.82 7.72 -9.94
N GLU A 275 -24.48 8.97 -9.59
CA GLU A 275 -23.43 9.77 -10.21
C GLU A 275 -21.99 9.32 -9.88
N VAL A 276 -21.82 8.46 -8.87
CA VAL A 276 -20.51 7.93 -8.46
C VAL A 276 -19.98 6.95 -9.52
N ASN A 277 -18.98 7.38 -10.27
CA ASN A 277 -18.42 6.66 -11.41
C ASN A 277 -17.00 6.14 -11.18
N GLY A 278 -16.40 6.44 -10.03
CA GLY A 278 -15.10 5.92 -9.68
C GLY A 278 -14.75 6.05 -8.21
N MET A 279 -13.53 5.58 -7.88
CA MET A 279 -13.01 5.67 -6.52
C MET A 279 -12.77 7.11 -6.07
N SER A 280 -12.46 8.02 -7.00
CA SER A 280 -12.21 9.43 -6.71
C SER A 280 -13.44 10.17 -6.16
N ASP A 281 -14.64 9.65 -6.44
CA ASP A 281 -15.91 10.25 -6.00
C ASP A 281 -16.31 9.78 -4.58
N ILE A 282 -15.59 8.79 -4.03
CA ILE A 282 -15.85 8.28 -2.68
C ILE A 282 -15.20 9.21 -1.65
N ASN A 283 -16.02 10.03 -1.00
CA ASN A 283 -15.62 10.93 0.08
C ASN A 283 -16.06 10.42 1.46
N ARG A 284 -15.75 11.19 2.51
CA ARG A 284 -16.05 10.80 3.90
C ARG A 284 -17.56 10.83 4.15
N GLU A 285 -18.24 11.83 3.60
CA GLU A 285 -19.66 12.10 3.74
C GLU A 285 -20.47 10.89 3.27
N LEU A 286 -20.20 10.42 2.05
CA LEU A 286 -20.82 9.21 1.48
C LEU A 286 -20.63 7.97 2.37
N ILE A 287 -19.44 7.80 2.97
CA ILE A 287 -19.18 6.65 3.85
C ILE A 287 -19.94 6.78 5.17
N VAL A 288 -20.10 7.99 5.71
CA VAL A 288 -20.93 8.24 6.90
C VAL A 288 -22.39 7.95 6.58
N ASP A 289 -22.89 8.45 5.47
CA ASP A 289 -24.27 8.22 5.00
C ASP A 289 -24.53 6.74 4.73
N TYR A 290 -23.54 6.01 4.21
CA TYR A 290 -23.63 4.55 4.06
C TYR A 290 -23.77 3.85 5.42
N VAL A 291 -23.05 4.29 6.45
CA VAL A 291 -23.19 3.70 7.79
C VAL A 291 -24.58 3.99 8.36
N ILE A 292 -25.13 5.18 8.14
CA ILE A 292 -26.52 5.52 8.50
C ILE A 292 -27.50 4.61 7.76
N TYR A 293 -27.33 4.42 6.45
CA TYR A 293 -28.12 3.48 5.64
C TYR A 293 -28.05 2.04 6.17
N LEU A 294 -26.91 1.59 6.69
CA LEU A 294 -26.82 0.25 7.28
C LEU A 294 -27.57 0.14 8.62
N ASN A 295 -27.64 1.22 9.41
CA ASN A 295 -28.34 1.24 10.69
C ASN A 295 -29.85 1.09 10.57
N SER A 296 -30.46 1.42 9.43
CA SER A 296 -31.90 1.29 9.23
C SER A 296 -32.37 -0.15 8.99
N ASP A 297 -31.48 -1.06 8.56
CA ASP A 297 -31.86 -2.38 8.02
C ASP A 297 -31.09 -3.56 8.69
N LEU A 298 -30.06 -3.29 9.50
CA LEU A 298 -29.18 -4.35 10.01
C LEU A 298 -28.90 -4.24 11.51
N LYS A 299 -28.61 -5.39 12.13
CA LYS A 299 -28.16 -5.46 13.52
C LYS A 299 -26.74 -4.90 13.66
N PRO A 300 -26.38 -4.26 14.80
CA PRO A 300 -25.07 -3.62 15.01
C PRO A 300 -23.85 -4.49 14.66
N ASN A 301 -23.86 -5.78 15.04
CA ASN A 301 -22.76 -6.70 14.71
C ASN A 301 -22.59 -6.92 13.20
N THR A 302 -23.68 -6.93 12.44
CA THR A 302 -23.65 -7.09 10.98
C THR A 302 -23.12 -5.82 10.33
N ILE A 303 -23.50 -4.65 10.85
CA ILE A 303 -23.00 -3.36 10.39
C ILE A 303 -21.47 -3.30 10.58
N ASN A 304 -21.00 -3.59 11.79
CA ASN A 304 -19.56 -3.62 12.10
C ASN A 304 -18.79 -4.56 11.18
N ASP A 305 -19.34 -5.74 10.91
CA ASP A 305 -18.76 -6.71 9.98
C ASP A 305 -18.70 -6.17 8.53
N TYR A 306 -19.75 -5.51 8.06
CA TYR A 306 -19.81 -4.95 6.70
C TYR A 306 -18.86 -3.77 6.55
N VAL A 307 -18.85 -2.85 7.51
CA VAL A 307 -17.94 -1.70 7.55
C VAL A 307 -16.48 -2.17 7.63
N SER A 308 -16.18 -3.18 8.46
CA SER A 308 -14.82 -3.76 8.54
C SER A 308 -14.37 -4.38 7.21
N LYS A 309 -15.26 -5.09 6.53
CA LYS A 309 -14.98 -5.67 5.20
C LYS A 309 -14.77 -4.61 4.13
N LEU A 310 -15.59 -3.56 4.13
CA LEU A 310 -15.48 -2.44 3.20
C LEU A 310 -14.19 -1.64 3.45
N LYS A 311 -13.87 -1.35 4.71
CA LYS A 311 -12.58 -0.76 5.11
C LYS A 311 -11.41 -1.61 4.62
N SER A 312 -11.48 -2.93 4.81
CA SER A 312 -10.44 -3.84 4.33
C SER A 312 -10.28 -3.83 2.81
N PHE A 313 -11.39 -3.68 2.07
CA PHE A 313 -11.38 -3.48 0.62
C PHE A 313 -10.61 -2.21 0.23
N PHE A 314 -10.96 -1.06 0.82
CA PHE A 314 -10.27 0.21 0.54
C PHE A 314 -8.80 0.16 0.94
N GLU A 315 -8.46 -0.33 2.12
CA GLU A 315 -7.06 -0.40 2.56
C GLU A 315 -6.21 -1.31 1.67
N ILE A 316 -6.73 -2.48 1.29
CA ILE A 316 -6.01 -3.41 0.41
C ILE A 316 -5.90 -2.81 -0.98
N GLY A 317 -6.96 -2.21 -1.51
CA GLY A 317 -6.94 -1.53 -2.81
C GLY A 317 -5.91 -0.40 -2.85
N SER A 318 -5.87 0.46 -1.84
CA SER A 318 -4.90 1.55 -1.74
C SER A 318 -3.47 1.03 -1.59
N ARG A 319 -3.23 0.04 -0.72
CA ARG A 319 -1.90 -0.58 -0.56
C ARG A 319 -1.37 -1.18 -1.86
N ASN A 320 -2.26 -1.66 -2.72
CA ASN A 320 -1.90 -2.26 -4.01
C ASN A 320 -2.10 -1.29 -5.21
N ASN A 321 -2.43 -0.02 -4.96
CA ASN A 321 -2.69 1.01 -5.98
C ASN A 321 -3.73 0.60 -7.03
N TRP A 322 -4.78 -0.11 -6.64
CA TRP A 322 -5.83 -0.54 -7.57
C TRP A 322 -6.71 0.61 -8.06
N PHE A 323 -6.71 1.72 -7.33
CA PHE A 323 -7.53 2.90 -7.61
C PHE A 323 -6.86 3.91 -8.54
N ASN A 324 -5.54 3.79 -8.75
CA ASN A 324 -4.73 4.75 -9.52
C ASN A 324 -4.50 4.29 -10.96
N SER A 325 -4.82 3.04 -11.27
CA SER A 325 -4.83 2.57 -12.65
C SER A 325 -6.13 3.02 -13.29
N HIS A 326 -6.03 3.87 -14.33
CA HIS A 326 -7.06 3.94 -15.36
C HIS A 326 -7.35 2.51 -15.82
N LEU A 327 -8.38 1.88 -15.24
CA LEU A 327 -8.99 0.70 -15.81
C LEU A 327 -9.78 1.22 -17.01
N ALA A 328 -9.06 1.54 -18.09
CA ALA A 328 -9.69 1.70 -19.39
C ALA A 328 -10.36 0.34 -19.68
N PRO A 329 -11.70 0.27 -19.81
CA PRO A 329 -12.28 -0.89 -20.44
C PRO A 329 -11.68 -0.96 -21.85
N ASN A 330 -11.16 -2.14 -22.21
CA ASN A 330 -10.76 -2.43 -23.58
C ASN A 330 -11.87 -1.95 -24.51
N ARG A 331 -11.60 -0.90 -25.30
CA ARG A 331 -12.43 -0.57 -26.45
C ARG A 331 -12.33 -1.78 -27.37
N VAL A 332 -13.44 -2.48 -27.54
CA VAL A 332 -13.65 -3.41 -28.64
C VAL A 332 -13.51 -2.56 -29.90
N ASN A 333 -12.45 -2.81 -30.68
CA ASN A 333 -12.38 -2.29 -32.03
C ASN A 333 -13.36 -3.10 -32.86
N SER A 334 -14.48 -2.48 -33.18
CA SER A 334 -15.34 -2.78 -34.34
C SER A 334 -14.63 -2.44 -35.64
#